data_AF-A0A5P1F1Z2-F1
#
_entry.id   AF-A0A5P1F1Z2-F1
#
_cell.length_a   1.000
_cell.length_b   1.000
_cell.length_c   1.000
_cell.angle_alpha   90.00
_cell.angle_beta   90.00
_cell.angle_gamma   90.00
#
_symmetry.space_group_name_H-M   'P 1'
#
loop_
_entity.id
_entity.type
_entity.pdbx_description
1 polymer ?
#
loop_
_entity_poly.entity_id
_entity_poly.type
_entity_poly.pdbx_seq_one_letter_code
_entity_poly.pdbx_strand_id
1 'polypeptide(L)'
;MGNQSSQGMSGHKLADQNMMNNTSLPDGGVPPQYSQQPGVPIEAIGLPDGGVPPQSQAHASQMPQAHASQMPQNQAPQMPSSSQPIDLSSLEGPGSRTSATLPPAQSPPSAVRPGQVPRGAPAPVCFKTGLAHLEQNQLPDALSCLDEGFLALAKDQSRGADIKAQATICAQYKIAVAILQEISRLQKVQGAGTLSAKEEMARLSRHLGSLPLLAKHRINCIRTAIKRNMEVQNYAYAKQMLDLLLSKAPPTKQDELRSLIDMCVQRGLSNKSIDPLEDPSQFCAATLSRLSTIGHDICDLCGAKFSALSTPGCIICGMGSIKRSDSQAGPIPSPFG
;
A
#
# COMPACT_ATOMS: atom_id res chain seq x y z
N MET A 1 -14.07 66.84 10.18
CA MET A 1 -13.54 68.21 10.07
C MET A 1 -12.59 68.46 11.24
N GLY A 2 -11.34 68.90 10.97
CA GLY A 2 -10.34 69.45 11.92
C GLY A 2 -9.66 68.43 12.87
N ASN A 3 -8.38 67.99 12.75
CA ASN A 3 -7.06 68.69 12.88
C ASN A 3 -6.94 69.51 14.19
N GLN A 4 -5.88 69.54 15.01
CA GLN A 4 -4.43 69.18 14.97
C GLN A 4 -3.91 69.22 16.45
N SER A 5 -3.07 68.28 16.91
CA SER A 5 -1.60 68.34 17.09
C SER A 5 -1.01 69.29 18.15
N SER A 6 -0.15 68.74 19.04
CA SER A 6 1.17 69.26 19.53
C SER A 6 1.58 68.52 20.81
N GLN A 7 2.84 68.28 21.21
CA GLN A 7 4.15 68.05 20.58
C GLN A 7 5.13 67.85 21.77
N GLY A 8 6.22 67.11 21.57
CA GLY A 8 7.37 67.03 22.49
C GLY A 8 8.24 65.81 22.14
N MET A 9 9.12 65.90 21.14
CA MET A 9 10.55 66.24 21.21
C MET A 9 11.37 65.28 22.10
N SER A 10 12.56 64.78 21.75
CA SER A 10 13.37 64.72 20.52
C SER A 10 14.61 63.86 20.82
N GLY A 11 15.13 63.16 19.81
CA GLY A 11 16.57 62.90 19.63
C GLY A 11 17.14 61.56 20.13
N HIS A 12 18.13 60.93 19.49
CA HIS A 12 18.69 61.00 18.13
C HIS A 12 19.78 59.91 18.05
N LYS A 13 19.84 59.11 16.95
CA LYS A 13 21.02 58.49 16.25
C LYS A 13 22.07 57.69 17.08
N LEU A 14 22.89 56.74 16.60
CA LEU A 14 23.09 55.91 15.39
C LEU A 14 24.25 54.94 15.75
N ALA A 15 24.24 53.76 15.12
CA ALA A 15 25.40 53.04 14.57
C ALA A 15 26.59 52.56 15.45
N ASP A 16 26.70 51.21 15.50
CA ASP A 16 27.83 50.39 15.03
C ASP A 16 29.20 50.45 15.75
N GLN A 17 29.65 49.31 16.31
CA GLN A 17 30.89 48.61 15.90
C GLN A 17 31.44 47.60 16.94
N ASN A 18 31.93 46.48 16.39
CA ASN A 18 33.08 45.66 16.80
C ASN A 18 33.13 45.01 18.19
N MET A 19 32.98 43.67 18.19
CA MET A 19 33.67 42.80 19.15
C MET A 19 34.82 42.06 18.46
N MET A 20 36.05 42.47 18.76
CA MET A 20 37.25 41.65 18.71
C MET A 20 37.72 41.43 20.14
N ASN A 21 37.87 40.16 20.55
CA ASN A 21 38.89 39.81 21.51
C ASN A 21 39.60 38.54 21.02
N ASN A 22 40.90 38.67 20.83
CA ASN A 22 41.82 37.68 20.28
C ASN A 22 42.71 37.22 21.44
N THR A 23 42.75 35.91 21.73
CA THR A 23 43.78 35.33 22.62
C THR A 23 44.20 33.96 22.07
N SER A 24 45.51 33.70 22.11
CA SER A 24 46.31 32.88 21.19
C SER A 24 46.40 31.35 21.44
N LEU A 25 46.87 30.65 20.39
CA LEU A 25 47.26 29.23 20.14
C LEU A 25 48.40 28.66 21.06
N PRO A 26 48.71 27.32 21.11
CA PRO A 26 49.13 26.52 19.93
C PRO A 26 48.78 25.01 19.84
N ASP A 27 48.83 24.55 18.58
CA ASP A 27 49.34 23.29 17.97
C ASP A 27 48.80 21.88 18.33
N GLY A 28 48.56 21.06 17.29
CA GLY A 28 48.27 19.63 17.43
C GLY A 28 47.52 18.92 16.29
N GLY A 29 48.17 18.70 15.14
CA GLY A 29 48.16 17.42 14.42
C GLY A 29 46.95 17.00 13.54
N VAL A 30 47.18 16.97 12.23
CA VAL A 30 46.35 16.33 11.16
C VAL A 30 46.74 14.84 10.93
N PRO A 31 45.83 13.97 10.42
CA PRO A 31 46.11 12.55 10.16
C PRO A 31 46.85 12.29 8.82
N PRO A 32 47.64 11.20 8.70
CA PRO A 32 48.56 11.03 7.56
C PRO A 32 47.92 10.41 6.31
N GLN A 33 48.29 10.96 5.16
CA GLN A 33 48.25 10.31 3.84
C GLN A 33 49.52 9.48 3.61
N TYR A 34 49.37 8.36 2.91
CA TYR A 34 50.47 7.73 2.15
C TYR A 34 50.22 7.90 0.65
N SER A 35 51.26 8.31 -0.05
CA SER A 35 51.35 8.59 -1.48
C SER A 35 52.38 7.68 -2.16
N GLN A 36 52.26 7.55 -3.50
CA GLN A 36 53.27 7.33 -4.57
C GLN A 36 52.71 6.32 -5.62
N GLN A 37 52.21 6.72 -6.80
CA GLN A 37 52.87 7.17 -8.07
C GLN A 37 53.02 6.03 -9.13
N PRO A 38 53.20 6.33 -10.44
CA PRO A 38 52.28 5.91 -11.52
C PRO A 38 52.91 5.06 -12.66
N GLY A 39 52.07 4.51 -13.55
CA GLY A 39 52.48 3.89 -14.82
C GLY A 39 51.32 3.70 -15.80
N VAL A 40 51.56 4.04 -17.07
CA VAL A 40 50.72 3.95 -18.29
C VAL A 40 51.52 3.11 -19.33
N PRO A 41 51.02 2.62 -20.51
CA PRO A 41 49.64 2.50 -21.05
C PRO A 41 49.35 1.26 -21.99
N ILE A 42 48.15 1.28 -22.62
CA ILE A 42 47.63 0.73 -23.93
C ILE A 42 47.39 -0.78 -24.23
N GLU A 43 46.15 -1.02 -24.69
CA GLU A 43 45.68 -1.75 -25.90
C GLU A 43 44.99 -3.12 -25.80
N ALA A 44 43.86 -3.20 -26.51
CA ALA A 44 42.87 -4.27 -26.57
C ALA A 44 42.92 -5.00 -27.92
N ILE A 45 42.44 -6.24 -28.00
CA ILE A 45 41.52 -6.81 -29.04
C ILE A 45 41.49 -8.36 -28.94
N GLY A 46 40.30 -8.98 -29.06
CA GLY A 46 40.12 -10.36 -29.54
C GLY A 46 39.04 -11.23 -28.86
N LEU A 47 37.85 -11.33 -29.48
CA LEU A 47 36.85 -12.44 -29.35
C LEU A 47 37.32 -13.67 -30.20
N PRO A 48 36.67 -14.87 -30.27
CA PRO A 48 35.51 -15.45 -29.55
C PRO A 48 35.59 -16.99 -29.21
N ASP A 49 34.48 -17.49 -28.61
CA ASP A 49 33.77 -18.79 -28.75
C ASP A 49 34.36 -20.19 -28.47
N GLY A 50 33.56 -20.97 -27.72
CA GLY A 50 33.26 -22.40 -28.00
C GLY A 50 34.02 -23.49 -27.24
N GLY A 51 33.31 -24.30 -26.42
CA GLY A 51 33.79 -25.65 -26.03
C GLY A 51 33.10 -26.30 -24.81
N VAL A 52 32.35 -27.38 -25.05
CA VAL A 52 31.70 -28.30 -24.08
C VAL A 52 32.71 -29.34 -23.52
N PRO A 53 32.56 -29.88 -22.29
CA PRO A 53 33.34 -31.05 -21.85
C PRO A 53 32.55 -32.39 -21.87
N PRO A 54 33.22 -33.54 -22.16
CA PRO A 54 32.60 -34.86 -22.25
C PRO A 54 32.68 -35.69 -20.95
N GLN A 55 31.88 -36.77 -20.94
CA GLN A 55 31.73 -37.80 -19.90
C GLN A 55 32.97 -38.69 -19.71
N SER A 56 33.16 -39.19 -18.47
CA SER A 56 33.97 -40.38 -18.18
C SER A 56 33.30 -41.27 -17.13
N GLN A 57 33.19 -42.56 -17.47
CA GLN A 57 32.70 -43.66 -16.65
C GLN A 57 33.72 -44.10 -15.60
N ALA A 58 33.26 -44.69 -14.48
CA ALA A 58 34.11 -45.49 -13.60
C ALA A 58 33.39 -46.77 -13.17
N HIS A 59 34.13 -47.88 -13.31
CA HIS A 59 33.77 -49.27 -13.03
C HIS A 59 33.78 -49.61 -11.52
N ALA A 60 33.02 -50.66 -11.18
CA ALA A 60 32.87 -51.25 -9.86
C ALA A 60 33.99 -52.25 -9.48
N SER A 61 34.30 -52.35 -8.18
CA SER A 61 34.99 -53.49 -7.54
C SER A 61 34.66 -53.61 -6.03
N GLN A 62 33.93 -54.68 -5.67
CA GLN A 62 34.04 -55.61 -4.52
C GLN A 62 34.11 -55.16 -3.03
N MET A 63 33.38 -55.93 -2.19
CA MET A 63 33.10 -55.95 -0.73
C MET A 63 34.27 -56.50 0.15
N PRO A 64 34.24 -56.64 1.52
CA PRO A 64 33.07 -56.89 2.42
C PRO A 64 33.03 -56.29 3.88
N GLN A 65 31.80 -56.26 4.43
CA GLN A 65 31.28 -56.45 5.81
C GLN A 65 31.92 -55.83 7.09
N ALA A 66 31.08 -55.14 7.89
CA ALA A 66 30.96 -55.31 9.36
C ALA A 66 29.65 -54.68 9.93
N HIS A 67 29.27 -55.12 11.13
CA HIS A 67 27.95 -55.22 11.76
C HIS A 67 27.37 -53.99 12.52
N ALA A 68 26.04 -54.06 12.74
CA ALA A 68 25.22 -53.59 13.89
C ALA A 68 24.97 -52.06 14.03
N SER A 69 23.80 -51.52 14.38
CA SER A 69 22.67 -52.01 15.20
C SER A 69 21.36 -51.29 14.84
N GLN A 70 20.23 -51.99 15.02
CA GLN A 70 18.86 -51.50 14.88
C GLN A 70 18.36 -50.81 16.16
N MET A 71 17.56 -49.76 16.02
CA MET A 71 16.58 -49.30 17.03
C MET A 71 15.32 -48.77 16.30
N PRO A 72 14.09 -49.10 16.75
CA PRO A 72 12.84 -48.73 16.07
C PRO A 72 12.15 -47.53 16.74
N GLN A 73 11.56 -46.62 15.97
CA GLN A 73 10.51 -45.73 16.50
C GLN A 73 9.58 -45.10 15.45
N ASN A 74 8.31 -45.50 15.58
CA ASN A 74 7.07 -44.76 15.37
C ASN A 74 6.75 -44.13 14.00
N GLN A 75 5.89 -44.84 13.27
CA GLN A 75 5.03 -44.31 12.21
C GLN A 75 4.03 -43.29 12.80
N ALA A 76 4.15 -42.02 12.40
CA ALA A 76 3.07 -41.05 12.48
C ALA A 76 2.27 -41.07 11.17
N PRO A 77 0.92 -40.96 11.20
CA PRO A 77 0.13 -40.93 9.98
C PRO A 77 0.39 -39.65 9.19
N GLN A 78 0.89 -39.80 7.97
CA GLN A 78 1.07 -38.70 7.03
C GLN A 78 -0.30 -38.22 6.53
N MET A 79 -0.72 -37.05 6.98
CA MET A 79 -1.80 -36.29 6.36
C MET A 79 -1.26 -35.61 5.09
N PRO A 80 -1.90 -35.74 3.92
CA PRO A 80 -1.41 -35.13 2.69
C PRO A 80 -1.51 -33.60 2.79
N SER A 81 -0.34 -32.95 2.82
CA SER A 81 -0.20 -31.52 2.61
C SER A 81 -0.52 -31.19 1.15
N SER A 82 -1.80 -31.03 0.84
CA SER A 82 -2.23 -30.45 -0.44
C SER A 82 -1.99 -28.94 -0.38
N SER A 83 -0.80 -28.51 -0.79
CA SER A 83 -0.44 -27.12 -1.06
C SER A 83 -0.94 -26.70 -2.45
N GLN A 84 -2.18 -27.03 -2.79
CA GLN A 84 -2.86 -26.48 -3.96
C GLN A 84 -3.29 -25.04 -3.62
N PRO A 85 -2.95 -24.04 -4.45
CA PRO A 85 -3.40 -22.67 -4.24
C PRO A 85 -4.94 -22.64 -4.30
N ILE A 86 -5.57 -22.13 -3.23
CA ILE A 86 -7.02 -21.96 -3.16
C ILE A 86 -7.43 -20.96 -4.25
N ASP A 87 -8.22 -21.43 -5.21
CA ASP A 87 -8.75 -20.62 -6.29
C ASP A 87 -10.09 -20.01 -5.86
N LEU A 88 -10.06 -18.72 -5.50
CA LEU A 88 -11.24 -17.93 -5.10
C LEU A 88 -11.89 -17.21 -6.30
N SER A 89 -11.44 -17.52 -7.53
CA SER A 89 -11.88 -16.83 -8.76
C SER A 89 -13.30 -17.23 -9.17
N SER A 90 -13.81 -18.38 -8.70
CA SER A 90 -15.15 -18.92 -9.00
C SER A 90 -16.32 -18.11 -8.41
N LEU A 91 -16.04 -17.09 -7.59
CA LEU A 91 -17.04 -16.30 -6.88
C LEU A 91 -17.54 -15.07 -7.66
N GLU A 92 -17.27 -14.94 -8.95
CA GLU A 92 -17.96 -13.99 -9.82
C GLU A 92 -19.40 -14.47 -10.09
N GLY A 93 -20.37 -13.58 -9.94
CA GLY A 93 -21.79 -13.89 -10.16
C GLY A 93 -22.31 -13.04 -11.31
N PRO A 94 -22.99 -13.62 -12.31
CA PRO A 94 -23.67 -12.82 -13.32
C PRO A 94 -24.78 -11.99 -12.63
N GLY A 95 -24.78 -10.69 -12.91
CA GLY A 95 -25.82 -9.78 -12.43
C GLY A 95 -27.19 -10.20 -12.94
N SER A 96 -28.14 -10.35 -12.01
CA SER A 96 -29.53 -10.68 -12.32
C SER A 96 -30.20 -9.51 -13.07
N ARG A 97 -30.56 -9.74 -14.34
CA ARG A 97 -31.42 -8.84 -15.14
C ARG A 97 -32.80 -9.49 -15.19
N THR A 98 -33.80 -8.87 -14.57
CA THR A 98 -35.21 -9.20 -14.79
C THR A 98 -35.72 -8.48 -16.04
N SER A 99 -36.22 -9.24 -17.01
CA SER A 99 -36.80 -8.77 -18.26
C SER A 99 -38.08 -7.94 -18.07
N ALA A 100 -38.11 -6.76 -18.66
CA ALA A 100 -39.30 -6.19 -19.29
C ALA A 100 -38.84 -5.39 -20.53
N THR A 101 -39.56 -5.59 -21.62
CA THR A 101 -39.25 -5.34 -23.03
C THR A 101 -38.91 -3.88 -23.39
N LEU A 102 -37.67 -3.61 -23.83
CA LEU A 102 -37.25 -2.40 -24.56
C LEU A 102 -36.06 -2.74 -25.51
N PRO A 103 -35.87 -2.04 -26.65
CA PRO A 103 -35.04 -2.46 -27.78
C PRO A 103 -33.54 -2.60 -27.44
N PRO A 104 -32.74 -3.35 -28.23
CA PRO A 104 -31.45 -3.87 -27.80
C PRO A 104 -30.41 -2.76 -27.60
N ALA A 105 -30.21 -2.36 -26.34
CA ALA A 105 -29.06 -1.60 -25.92
C ALA A 105 -27.82 -2.50 -26.03
N GLN A 106 -27.03 -2.28 -27.08
CA GLN A 106 -25.73 -2.90 -27.24
C GLN A 106 -24.84 -2.56 -26.03
N SER A 107 -24.43 -3.58 -25.30
CA SER A 107 -23.26 -3.59 -24.40
C SER A 107 -22.69 -5.00 -24.53
N PRO A 108 -21.37 -5.26 -24.74
CA PRO A 108 -20.14 -4.59 -24.23
C PRO A 108 -19.03 -4.37 -25.32
N PRO A 109 -17.76 -3.97 -25.00
CA PRO A 109 -17.13 -3.80 -23.69
C PRO A 109 -16.70 -2.36 -23.36
N SER A 110 -16.82 -2.02 -22.08
CA SER A 110 -16.15 -0.86 -21.46
C SER A 110 -14.67 -1.18 -21.21
N ALA A 111 -13.99 -1.75 -22.21
CA ALA A 111 -12.55 -1.99 -22.16
C ALA A 111 -11.87 -0.69 -22.62
N VAL A 112 -11.19 -0.03 -21.69
CA VAL A 112 -10.41 1.17 -21.96
C VAL A 112 -9.00 0.75 -22.38
N ARG A 113 -8.45 1.36 -23.44
CA ARG A 113 -7.12 0.99 -23.94
C ARG A 113 -6.03 1.45 -22.97
N PRO A 114 -4.95 0.68 -22.75
CA PRO A 114 -3.81 1.14 -21.96
C PRO A 114 -3.32 2.53 -22.45
N GLY A 115 -2.97 3.41 -21.51
CA GLY A 115 -2.57 4.79 -21.76
C GLY A 115 -3.70 5.78 -22.07
N GLN A 116 -4.97 5.35 -22.14
CA GLN A 116 -6.10 6.24 -22.42
C GLN A 116 -6.55 7.01 -21.17
N VAL A 117 -5.95 8.17 -20.93
CA VAL A 117 -6.32 9.07 -19.83
C VAL A 117 -7.15 10.25 -20.36
N PRO A 118 -8.38 10.48 -19.86
CA PRO A 118 -9.28 11.51 -20.37
C PRO A 118 -8.91 12.91 -19.84
N ARG A 119 -7.77 13.45 -20.30
CA ARG A 119 -7.22 14.72 -19.81
C ARG A 119 -8.20 15.88 -19.99
N GLY A 120 -8.42 16.64 -18.92
CA GLY A 120 -9.35 17.77 -18.92
C GLY A 120 -10.84 17.41 -19.00
N ALA A 121 -11.21 16.14 -18.97
CA ALA A 121 -12.60 15.71 -18.90
C ALA A 121 -13.22 16.00 -17.51
N PRO A 122 -14.56 15.99 -17.39
CA PRO A 122 -15.24 16.13 -16.10
C PRO A 122 -14.85 15.01 -15.12
N ALA A 123 -14.82 15.32 -13.82
CA ALA A 123 -14.40 14.38 -12.77
C ALA A 123 -15.11 13.01 -12.82
N PRO A 124 -16.43 12.91 -13.09
CA PRO A 124 -17.10 11.61 -13.19
C PRO A 124 -16.58 10.75 -14.35
N VAL A 125 -16.16 11.36 -15.46
CA VAL A 125 -15.59 10.65 -16.61
C VAL A 125 -14.21 10.12 -16.26
N CYS A 126 -13.35 10.97 -15.70
CA CYS A 126 -12.01 10.57 -15.23
C CYS A 126 -12.10 9.43 -14.21
N PHE A 127 -13.00 9.55 -13.23
CA PHE A 127 -13.22 8.52 -12.22
C PHE A 127 -13.68 7.19 -12.83
N LYS A 128 -14.69 7.21 -13.71
CA LYS A 128 -15.20 5.99 -14.37
C LYS A 128 -14.14 5.31 -15.23
N THR A 129 -13.35 6.08 -15.98
CA THR A 129 -12.24 5.55 -16.77
C THR A 129 -11.14 4.97 -15.88
N GLY A 130 -10.83 5.63 -14.76
CA GLY A 130 -9.89 5.12 -13.76
C GLY A 130 -10.33 3.78 -13.16
N LEU A 131 -11.63 3.61 -12.89
CA LEU A 131 -12.17 2.31 -12.46
C LEU A 131 -12.03 1.24 -13.55
N ALA A 132 -12.28 1.58 -14.81
CA ALA A 132 -12.11 0.63 -15.91
C ALA A 132 -10.64 0.19 -16.09
N HIS A 133 -9.67 1.08 -15.85
CA HIS A 133 -8.26 0.70 -15.82
C HIS A 133 -7.91 -0.17 -14.60
N LEU A 134 -8.46 0.15 -13.43
CA LEU A 134 -8.28 -0.65 -12.22
C LEU A 134 -8.81 -2.08 -12.41
N GLU A 135 -9.99 -2.23 -13.01
CA GLU A 135 -10.59 -3.54 -13.34
C GLU A 135 -9.73 -4.34 -14.34
N GLN A 136 -8.97 -3.66 -15.20
CA GLN A 136 -8.00 -4.26 -16.13
C GLN A 136 -6.59 -4.43 -15.54
N ASN A 137 -6.42 -4.18 -14.23
CA ASN A 137 -5.13 -4.19 -13.54
C ASN A 137 -4.08 -3.25 -14.15
N GLN A 138 -4.52 -2.19 -14.84
CA GLN A 138 -3.68 -1.13 -15.40
C GLN A 138 -3.48 -0.02 -14.37
N LEU A 139 -2.77 -0.36 -13.28
CA LEU A 139 -2.62 0.51 -12.11
C LEU A 139 -2.03 1.90 -12.41
N PRO A 140 -1.01 2.06 -13.28
CA PRO A 140 -0.47 3.38 -13.62
C PRO A 140 -1.49 4.28 -14.34
N ASP A 141 -2.27 3.71 -15.26
CA ASP A 141 -3.29 4.44 -16.00
C ASP A 141 -4.48 4.79 -15.11
N ALA A 142 -4.87 3.88 -14.21
CA ALA A 142 -5.89 4.12 -13.21
C ALA A 142 -5.51 5.30 -12.31
N LEU A 143 -4.26 5.35 -11.83
CA LEU A 143 -3.74 6.45 -11.02
C LEU A 143 -3.80 7.78 -11.79
N SER A 144 -3.33 7.79 -13.04
CA SER A 144 -3.35 8.97 -13.90
C SER A 144 -4.77 9.50 -14.14
N CYS A 145 -5.75 8.61 -14.31
CA CYS A 145 -7.16 8.98 -14.44
C CYS A 145 -7.73 9.57 -13.14
N LEU A 146 -7.35 9.03 -11.98
CA LEU A 146 -7.80 9.56 -10.69
C LEU A 146 -7.19 10.94 -10.40
N ASP A 147 -5.94 11.17 -10.81
CA ASP A 147 -5.28 12.48 -10.72
C ASP A 147 -5.98 13.53 -11.60
N GLU A 148 -6.31 13.20 -12.85
CA GLU A 148 -7.15 14.06 -13.71
C GLU A 148 -8.54 14.28 -13.08
N GLY A 149 -9.09 13.27 -12.40
CA GLY A 149 -10.32 13.39 -11.62
C GLY A 149 -10.21 14.47 -10.53
N PHE A 150 -9.11 14.48 -9.76
CA PHE A 150 -8.88 15.51 -8.75
C PHE A 150 -8.65 16.90 -9.37
N LEU A 151 -7.95 17.00 -10.49
CA LEU A 151 -7.80 18.27 -11.22
C LEU A 151 -9.16 18.81 -11.69
N ALA A 152 -10.07 17.95 -12.15
CA ALA A 152 -11.43 18.34 -12.50
C ALA A 152 -12.26 18.75 -11.28
N LEU A 153 -12.16 18.01 -10.16
CA LEU A 153 -12.82 18.37 -8.91
C LEU A 153 -12.34 19.73 -8.38
N ALA A 154 -11.06 20.07 -8.52
CA ALA A 154 -10.54 21.39 -8.14
C ALA A 154 -11.21 22.53 -8.91
N LYS A 155 -11.48 22.31 -10.21
CA LYS A 155 -12.22 23.27 -11.05
C LYS A 155 -13.69 23.37 -10.63
N ASP A 156 -14.31 22.25 -10.25
CA ASP A 156 -15.70 22.27 -9.79
C ASP A 156 -15.81 22.98 -8.43
N GLN A 157 -14.84 22.76 -7.53
CA GLN A 157 -14.76 23.44 -6.23
C GLN A 157 -14.60 24.96 -6.38
N SER A 158 -13.76 25.43 -7.32
CA SER A 158 -13.59 26.88 -7.56
C SER A 158 -14.85 27.54 -8.12
N ARG A 159 -15.76 26.74 -8.70
CA ARG A 159 -17.10 27.17 -9.14
C ARG A 159 -18.17 27.05 -8.05
N GLY A 160 -17.77 26.68 -6.82
CA GLY A 160 -18.66 26.56 -5.67
C GLY A 160 -19.38 25.22 -5.52
N ALA A 161 -18.97 24.17 -6.25
CA ALA A 161 -19.56 22.85 -6.07
C ALA A 161 -19.10 22.19 -4.76
N ASP A 162 -20.02 21.49 -4.08
CA ASP A 162 -19.65 20.60 -2.98
C ASP A 162 -19.09 19.29 -3.53
N ILE A 163 -17.77 19.17 -3.47
CA ILE A 163 -17.02 18.03 -3.98
C ILE A 163 -16.64 17.02 -2.89
N LYS A 164 -17.03 17.22 -1.62
CA LYS A 164 -16.49 16.45 -0.49
C LYS A 164 -16.69 14.94 -0.64
N ALA A 165 -17.90 14.53 -1.01
CA ALA A 165 -18.21 13.12 -1.23
C ALA A 165 -17.43 12.53 -2.41
N GLN A 166 -17.30 13.28 -3.51
CA GLN A 166 -16.57 12.88 -4.71
C GLN A 166 -15.06 12.76 -4.44
N ALA A 167 -14.48 13.74 -3.76
CA ALA A 167 -13.08 13.74 -3.36
C ALA A 167 -12.77 12.60 -2.39
N THR A 168 -13.68 12.31 -1.45
CA THR A 168 -13.56 11.18 -0.53
C THR A 168 -13.50 9.86 -1.29
N ILE A 169 -14.50 9.53 -2.10
CA ILE A 169 -14.50 8.23 -2.82
C ILE A 169 -13.34 8.13 -3.82
N CYS A 170 -12.99 9.22 -4.51
CA CYS A 170 -11.83 9.26 -5.41
C CYS A 170 -10.52 8.95 -4.65
N ALA A 171 -10.34 9.53 -3.45
CA ALA A 171 -9.17 9.28 -2.62
C ALA A 171 -9.07 7.83 -2.17
N GLN A 172 -10.20 7.20 -1.80
CA GLN A 172 -10.20 5.78 -1.43
C GLN A 172 -9.74 4.89 -2.58
N TYR A 173 -10.16 5.17 -3.82
CA TYR A 173 -9.67 4.45 -4.99
C TYR A 173 -8.20 4.73 -5.30
N LYS A 174 -7.73 5.98 -5.16
CA LYS A 174 -6.32 6.32 -5.36
C LYS A 174 -5.42 5.60 -4.35
N ILE A 175 -5.84 5.53 -3.09
CA ILE A 175 -5.16 4.76 -2.04
C ILE A 175 -5.20 3.26 -2.34
N ALA A 176 -6.33 2.72 -2.80
CA ALA A 176 -6.42 1.32 -3.22
C ALA A 176 -5.42 0.98 -4.34
N VAL A 177 -5.30 1.85 -5.35
CA VAL A 177 -4.32 1.71 -6.43
C VAL A 177 -2.89 1.73 -5.88
N ALA A 178 -2.56 2.64 -4.97
CA ALA A 178 -1.25 2.72 -4.35
C ALA A 178 -0.91 1.43 -3.56
N ILE A 179 -1.86 0.89 -2.79
CA ILE A 179 -1.70 -0.38 -2.08
C ILE A 179 -1.47 -1.53 -3.06
N LEU A 180 -2.24 -1.61 -4.15
CA LEU A 180 -2.08 -2.65 -5.17
C LEU A 180 -0.74 -2.55 -5.91
N GLN A 181 -0.24 -1.34 -6.16
CA GLN A 181 1.10 -1.12 -6.72
C GLN A 181 2.18 -1.63 -5.77
N GLU A 182 2.07 -1.34 -4.48
CA GLU A 182 3.05 -1.79 -3.49
C GLU A 182 3.02 -3.31 -3.31
N ILE A 183 1.83 -3.92 -3.27
CA ILE A 183 1.67 -5.38 -3.28
C ILE A 183 2.33 -5.98 -4.53
N SER A 184 2.14 -5.37 -5.71
CA SER A 184 2.75 -5.83 -6.96
C SER A 184 4.27 -5.70 -6.96
N ARG A 185 4.80 -4.62 -6.35
CA ARG A 185 6.24 -4.42 -6.16
C ARG A 185 6.82 -5.50 -5.26
N LEU A 186 6.17 -5.76 -4.11
CA LEU A 186 6.57 -6.80 -3.16
C LEU A 186 6.53 -8.20 -3.77
N GLN A 187 5.61 -8.48 -4.68
CA GLN A 187 5.56 -9.75 -5.42
C GLN A 187 6.76 -9.94 -6.35
N LYS A 188 7.22 -8.88 -7.02
CA LYS A 188 8.33 -8.95 -7.99
C LYS A 188 9.70 -9.13 -7.33
N VAL A 189 9.88 -8.58 -6.14
CA VAL A 189 11.15 -8.67 -5.39
C VAL A 189 11.27 -9.97 -4.57
N GLN A 190 10.22 -10.80 -4.55
CA GLN A 190 10.23 -12.08 -3.85
C GLN A 190 10.83 -13.18 -4.72
N GLY A 191 11.99 -13.70 -4.33
CA GLY A 191 12.33 -15.11 -4.51
C GLY A 191 11.56 -15.98 -3.50
N ALA A 192 11.51 -17.30 -3.71
CA ALA A 192 10.84 -18.24 -2.82
C ALA A 192 11.54 -18.32 -1.44
N GLY A 193 11.28 -17.37 -0.51
CA GLY A 193 11.86 -17.45 0.83
C GLY A 193 11.71 -16.27 1.79
N THR A 194 11.33 -15.06 1.36
CA THR A 194 11.25 -13.93 2.31
C THR A 194 9.88 -13.86 3.01
N LEU A 195 9.75 -14.56 4.14
CA LEU A 195 8.55 -14.55 4.99
C LEU A 195 8.04 -13.12 5.26
N SER A 196 8.95 -12.18 5.51
CA SER A 196 8.64 -10.77 5.77
C SER A 196 7.87 -10.08 4.62
N ALA A 197 8.15 -10.41 3.36
CA ALA A 197 7.46 -9.78 2.23
C ALA A 197 6.02 -10.33 2.06
N LYS A 198 5.79 -11.60 2.38
CA LYS A 198 4.43 -12.18 2.43
C LYS A 198 3.61 -11.60 3.58
N GLU A 199 4.22 -11.40 4.73
CA GLU A 199 3.58 -10.75 5.89
C GLU A 199 3.20 -9.31 5.58
N GLU A 200 4.09 -8.57 4.91
CA GLU A 200 3.83 -7.20 4.49
C GLU A 200 2.72 -7.14 3.43
N MET A 201 2.71 -8.03 2.45
CA MET A 201 1.60 -8.15 1.49
C MET A 201 0.28 -8.48 2.19
N ALA A 202 0.29 -9.35 3.21
CA ALA A 202 -0.89 -9.68 4.01
C ALA A 202 -1.39 -8.45 4.78
N ARG A 203 -0.50 -7.67 5.40
CA ARG A 203 -0.81 -6.41 6.08
C ARG A 203 -1.44 -5.39 5.13
N LEU A 204 -0.79 -5.11 4.00
CA LEU A 204 -1.31 -4.21 2.97
C LEU A 204 -2.68 -4.65 2.44
N SER A 205 -2.88 -5.95 2.28
CA SER A 205 -4.18 -6.48 1.82
C SER A 205 -5.28 -6.29 2.88
N ARG A 206 -4.96 -6.22 4.18
CA ARG A 206 -5.93 -5.84 5.22
C ARG A 206 -6.34 -4.38 5.09
N HIS A 207 -5.39 -3.48 4.88
CA HIS A 207 -5.69 -2.07 4.59
C HIS A 207 -6.59 -1.95 3.36
N LEU A 208 -6.25 -2.65 2.27
CA LEU A 208 -7.07 -2.70 1.05
C LEU A 208 -8.51 -3.18 1.32
N GLY A 209 -8.68 -4.26 2.09
CA GLY A 209 -9.99 -4.81 2.46
C GLY A 209 -10.84 -3.89 3.36
N SER A 210 -10.21 -2.98 4.10
CA SER A 210 -10.87 -2.02 4.98
C SER A 210 -11.45 -0.80 4.26
N LEU A 211 -10.97 -0.51 3.04
CA LEU A 211 -11.36 0.69 2.31
C LEU A 211 -12.87 0.73 1.97
N PRO A 212 -13.55 1.88 2.14
CA PRO A 212 -14.97 2.03 1.81
C PRO A 212 -15.17 2.26 0.30
N LEU A 213 -14.80 1.25 -0.50
CA LEU A 213 -15.01 1.22 -1.94
C LEU A 213 -16.45 0.81 -2.31
N LEU A 214 -16.82 0.97 -3.59
CA LEU A 214 -18.06 0.43 -4.13
C LEU A 214 -18.13 -1.09 -3.90
N ALA A 215 -19.34 -1.60 -3.64
CA ALA A 215 -19.55 -2.99 -3.21
C ALA A 215 -18.85 -4.04 -4.10
N LYS A 216 -18.93 -3.88 -5.43
CA LYS A 216 -18.25 -4.74 -6.41
C LYS A 216 -16.74 -4.84 -6.13
N HIS A 217 -16.07 -3.71 -5.99
CA HIS A 217 -14.62 -3.65 -5.77
C HIS A 217 -14.23 -4.05 -4.34
N ARG A 218 -15.06 -3.69 -3.35
CA ARG A 218 -14.82 -4.03 -1.95
C ARG A 218 -14.79 -5.54 -1.73
N ILE A 219 -15.71 -6.29 -2.36
CA ILE A 219 -15.73 -7.76 -2.27
C ILE A 219 -14.42 -8.35 -2.81
N ASN A 220 -13.92 -7.85 -3.95
CA ASN A 220 -12.66 -8.31 -4.53
C ASN A 220 -11.47 -8.01 -3.61
N CYS A 221 -11.42 -6.82 -3.01
CA CYS A 221 -10.40 -6.44 -2.03
C CYS A 221 -10.41 -7.36 -0.80
N ILE A 222 -11.60 -7.69 -0.27
CA ILE A 222 -11.74 -8.61 0.87
C ILE A 222 -11.25 -10.01 0.49
N ARG A 223 -11.57 -10.52 -0.71
CA ARG A 223 -11.06 -11.82 -1.19
C ARG A 223 -9.54 -11.84 -1.26
N THR A 224 -8.92 -10.79 -1.79
CA THR A 224 -7.46 -10.65 -1.80
C THR A 224 -6.91 -10.65 -0.38
N ALA A 225 -7.55 -9.93 0.56
CA ALA A 225 -7.16 -9.89 1.96
C ALA A 225 -7.22 -11.29 2.61
N ILE A 226 -8.29 -12.05 2.39
CA ILE A 226 -8.45 -13.42 2.89
C ILE A 226 -7.30 -14.29 2.36
N LYS A 227 -7.10 -14.32 1.04
CA LYS A 227 -6.07 -15.15 0.40
C LYS A 227 -4.68 -14.88 0.97
N ARG A 228 -4.26 -13.61 1.01
CA ARG A 228 -2.93 -13.22 1.50
C ARG A 228 -2.74 -13.48 2.98
N ASN A 229 -3.79 -13.35 3.79
CA ASN A 229 -3.70 -13.63 5.23
C ASN A 229 -3.68 -15.12 5.54
N MET A 230 -4.36 -15.96 4.75
CA MET A 230 -4.23 -17.43 4.88
C MET A 230 -2.82 -17.91 4.52
N GLU A 231 -2.15 -17.30 3.53
CA GLU A 231 -0.76 -17.63 3.14
C GLU A 231 0.25 -17.46 4.30
N VAL A 232 0.00 -16.52 5.21
CA VAL A 232 0.83 -16.27 6.40
C VAL A 232 0.18 -16.75 7.70
N GLN A 233 -0.82 -17.63 7.59
CA GLN A 233 -1.47 -18.30 8.73
C GLN A 233 -2.20 -17.35 9.70
N ASN A 234 -2.75 -16.24 9.18
CA ASN A 234 -3.66 -15.35 9.90
C ASN A 234 -5.12 -15.81 9.75
N TYR A 235 -5.41 -16.99 10.29
CA TYR A 235 -6.70 -17.67 10.12
C TYR A 235 -7.85 -17.00 10.88
N ALA A 236 -7.58 -16.34 12.02
CA ALA A 236 -8.62 -15.63 12.76
C ALA A 236 -9.16 -14.45 11.95
N TYR A 237 -8.26 -13.65 11.35
CA TYR A 237 -8.64 -12.56 10.46
C TYR A 237 -9.34 -13.08 9.20
N ALA A 238 -8.81 -14.13 8.57
CA ALA A 238 -9.43 -14.72 7.38
C ALA A 238 -10.86 -15.17 7.65
N LYS A 239 -11.11 -15.85 8.78
CA LYS A 239 -12.46 -16.24 9.22
C LYS A 239 -13.38 -15.02 9.36
N GLN A 240 -12.95 -13.98 10.07
CA GLN A 240 -13.77 -12.78 10.27
C GLN A 240 -14.22 -12.16 8.94
N MET A 241 -13.32 -12.13 7.96
CA MET A 241 -13.63 -11.62 6.63
C MET A 241 -14.53 -12.57 5.82
N LEU A 242 -14.36 -13.89 5.97
CA LEU A 242 -15.24 -14.89 5.37
C LEU A 242 -16.66 -14.82 5.95
N ASP A 243 -16.81 -14.65 7.27
CA ASP A 243 -18.10 -14.45 7.93
C ASP A 243 -18.81 -13.19 7.38
N LEU A 244 -18.05 -12.11 7.15
CA LEU A 244 -18.57 -10.89 6.53
C LEU A 244 -19.07 -11.16 5.10
N LEU A 245 -18.33 -11.92 4.29
CA LEU A 245 -18.78 -12.29 2.95
C LEU A 245 -20.00 -13.21 3.00
N LEU A 246 -20.02 -14.18 3.91
CA LEU A 246 -21.12 -15.14 4.10
C LEU A 246 -22.43 -14.41 4.43
N SER A 247 -22.37 -13.41 5.32
CA SER A 247 -23.55 -12.61 5.73
C SER A 247 -24.25 -11.88 4.57
N LYS A 248 -23.57 -11.73 3.43
CA LYS A 248 -24.06 -11.02 2.23
C LYS A 248 -24.15 -11.92 1.00
N ALA A 249 -23.78 -13.19 1.12
CA ALA A 249 -23.67 -14.11 -0.01
C ALA A 249 -25.04 -14.72 -0.38
N PRO A 250 -25.34 -14.88 -1.68
CA PRO A 250 -26.51 -15.64 -2.11
C PRO A 250 -26.36 -17.12 -1.70
N PRO A 251 -27.46 -17.87 -1.50
CA PRO A 251 -27.45 -19.26 -1.04
C PRO A 251 -26.48 -20.17 -1.82
N THR A 252 -26.38 -19.98 -3.14
CA THR A 252 -25.52 -20.76 -4.04
C THR A 252 -24.02 -20.67 -3.74
N LYS A 253 -23.57 -19.67 -2.99
CA LYS A 253 -22.14 -19.46 -2.63
C LYS A 253 -21.85 -19.67 -1.15
N GLN A 254 -22.86 -19.97 -0.35
CA GLN A 254 -22.69 -20.08 1.10
C GLN A 254 -21.88 -21.32 1.50
N ASP A 255 -22.05 -22.45 0.82
CA ASP A 255 -21.38 -23.70 1.17
C ASP A 255 -19.86 -23.63 0.97
N GLU A 256 -19.41 -22.95 -0.09
CA GLU A 256 -17.98 -22.71 -0.34
C GLU A 256 -17.38 -21.82 0.77
N LEU A 257 -18.07 -20.74 1.14
CA LEU A 257 -17.63 -19.85 2.21
C LEU A 257 -17.59 -20.55 3.57
N ARG A 258 -18.60 -21.39 3.87
CA ARG A 258 -18.63 -22.23 5.09
C ARG A 258 -17.44 -23.19 5.13
N SER A 259 -17.13 -23.85 4.01
CA SER A 259 -15.97 -24.75 3.92
C SER A 259 -14.64 -24.03 4.19
N LEU A 260 -14.48 -22.81 3.70
CA LEU A 260 -13.30 -21.99 3.98
C LEU A 260 -13.23 -21.53 5.44
N ILE A 261 -14.38 -21.24 6.06
CA ILE A 261 -14.47 -20.91 7.49
C ILE A 261 -14.05 -22.12 8.33
N ASP A 262 -14.57 -23.30 8.03
CA ASP A 262 -14.23 -24.54 8.74
C ASP A 262 -12.74 -24.85 8.62
N MET A 263 -12.14 -24.62 7.46
CA MET A 263 -10.69 -24.72 7.30
C MET A 263 -9.94 -23.78 8.25
N CYS A 264 -10.36 -22.52 8.37
CA CYS A 264 -9.74 -21.58 9.30
C CYS A 264 -9.87 -22.03 10.76
N VAL A 265 -11.02 -22.62 11.13
CA VAL A 265 -11.26 -23.19 12.45
C VAL A 265 -10.33 -24.38 12.73
N GLN A 266 -10.25 -25.33 11.79
CA GLN A 266 -9.37 -26.50 11.90
C GLN A 266 -7.88 -26.12 12.01
N ARG A 267 -7.48 -24.99 11.43
CA ARG A 267 -6.12 -24.47 11.48
C ARG A 267 -5.81 -23.63 12.73
N GLY A 268 -6.78 -23.48 13.65
CA GLY A 268 -6.54 -22.98 15.01
C GLY A 268 -6.74 -21.49 15.25
N LEU A 269 -7.55 -20.79 14.44
CA LEU A 269 -8.02 -19.39 14.63
C LEU A 269 -7.00 -18.41 15.26
N SER A 270 -5.75 -18.53 14.87
CA SER A 270 -4.67 -17.67 15.35
C SER A 270 -4.28 -16.67 14.28
N ASN A 271 -3.66 -15.57 14.70
CA ASN A 271 -2.97 -14.64 13.81
C ASN A 271 -1.49 -14.63 14.19
N LYS A 272 -0.62 -15.06 13.29
CA LYS A 272 0.83 -15.13 13.55
C LYS A 272 1.54 -13.81 13.35
N SER A 273 1.11 -13.01 12.38
CA SER A 273 1.81 -11.80 11.93
C SER A 273 0.96 -10.53 12.07
N ILE A 274 -0.15 -10.59 12.81
CA ILE A 274 -1.01 -9.44 13.09
C ILE A 274 -0.80 -8.99 14.53
N ASP A 275 -0.57 -7.69 14.71
CA ASP A 275 -0.65 -7.06 16.03
C ASP A 275 -2.13 -7.03 16.47
N PRO A 276 -2.49 -7.61 17.64
CA PRO A 276 -3.87 -7.65 18.13
C PRO A 276 -4.55 -6.28 18.29
N LEU A 277 -3.78 -5.21 18.44
CA LEU A 277 -4.30 -3.84 18.60
C LEU A 277 -4.42 -3.09 17.26
N GLU A 278 -3.96 -3.69 16.17
CA GLU A 278 -3.94 -3.04 14.87
C GLU A 278 -5.33 -2.95 14.24
N ASP A 279 -5.83 -1.72 14.09
CA ASP A 279 -6.98 -1.42 13.24
C ASP A 279 -6.52 -1.26 11.78
N PRO A 280 -6.96 -2.14 10.84
CA PRO A 280 -6.56 -2.07 9.44
C PRO A 280 -7.07 -0.81 8.72
N SER A 281 -7.99 -0.04 9.30
CA SER A 281 -8.42 1.26 8.78
C SER A 281 -7.54 2.44 9.21
N GLN A 282 -6.57 2.21 10.10
CA GLN A 282 -5.61 3.20 10.60
C GLN A 282 -4.25 2.99 9.94
N PHE A 283 -4.07 3.63 8.78
CA PHE A 283 -2.80 3.59 8.07
C PHE A 283 -2.54 4.90 7.33
N CYS A 284 -1.25 5.18 7.13
CA CYS A 284 -0.79 6.39 6.49
C CYS A 284 -0.99 6.26 4.98
N ALA A 285 -1.72 7.18 4.36
CA ALA A 285 -1.95 7.16 2.92
C ALA A 285 -0.69 7.44 2.10
N ALA A 286 0.37 8.01 2.71
CA ALA A 286 1.65 8.28 2.06
C ALA A 286 2.59 7.07 2.09
N THR A 287 2.78 6.46 3.26
CA THR A 287 3.75 5.39 3.50
C THR A 287 3.13 4.01 3.52
N LEU A 288 1.80 3.93 3.56
CA LEU A 288 1.02 2.70 3.80
C LEU A 288 1.37 2.00 5.11
N SER A 289 2.09 2.67 6.01
CA SER A 289 2.45 2.14 7.33
C SER A 289 1.28 2.26 8.30
N ARG A 290 1.31 1.45 9.35
CA ARG A 290 0.35 1.53 10.46
C ARG A 290 0.35 2.92 11.09
N LEU A 291 -0.83 3.36 11.52
CA LEU A 291 -0.99 4.56 12.32
C LEU A 291 -1.50 4.22 13.71
N SER A 292 -1.02 4.97 14.70
CA SER A 292 -1.65 5.03 16.01
C SER A 292 -3.02 5.69 15.90
N THR A 293 -3.94 5.30 16.77
CA THR A 293 -5.30 5.86 16.82
C THR A 293 -5.31 7.36 17.14
N ILE A 294 -4.29 7.86 17.85
CA ILE A 294 -4.12 9.27 18.24
C ILE A 294 -2.88 9.87 17.58
N GLY A 295 -2.84 11.20 17.44
CA GLY A 295 -1.63 11.91 17.02
C GLY A 295 -1.28 11.83 15.54
N HIS A 296 -2.21 11.40 14.68
CA HIS A 296 -2.05 11.39 13.21
C HIS A 296 -2.72 12.61 12.57
N ASP A 297 -2.34 12.94 11.33
CA ASP A 297 -2.98 14.02 10.58
C ASP A 297 -4.05 13.49 9.62
N ILE A 298 -5.06 14.30 9.36
CA ILE A 298 -6.20 13.98 8.49
C ILE A 298 -6.43 15.12 7.50
N CYS A 299 -6.62 14.77 6.23
CA CYS A 299 -7.10 15.70 5.22
C CYS A 299 -8.58 16.04 5.46
N ASP A 300 -8.89 17.33 5.62
CA ASP A 300 -10.25 17.78 5.93
C ASP A 300 -11.26 17.65 4.77
N LEU A 301 -10.76 17.47 3.54
CA LEU A 301 -11.56 17.27 2.35
C LEU A 301 -11.81 15.78 2.04
N CYS A 302 -10.75 14.99 1.84
CA CYS A 302 -10.87 13.61 1.38
C CYS A 302 -10.73 12.55 2.48
N GLY A 303 -10.40 12.95 3.71
CA GLY A 303 -10.28 12.06 4.86
C GLY A 303 -9.04 11.15 4.88
N ALA A 304 -8.09 11.35 3.96
CA ALA A 304 -6.82 10.62 3.98
C ALA A 304 -6.03 10.91 5.26
N LYS A 305 -5.42 9.88 5.85
CA LYS A 305 -4.68 9.94 7.12
C LYS A 305 -3.17 9.88 6.90
N PHE A 306 -2.38 10.54 7.76
CA PHE A 306 -0.92 10.63 7.65
C PHE A 306 -0.25 10.57 9.03
N SER A 307 0.97 10.03 9.13
CA SER A 307 1.68 9.90 10.42
C SER A 307 2.19 11.22 10.97
N ALA A 308 2.72 12.07 10.09
CA ALA A 308 3.06 13.47 10.35
C ALA A 308 3.42 14.09 8.98
N LEU A 309 2.50 14.84 8.38
CA LEU A 309 2.76 15.46 7.09
C LEU A 309 3.19 16.91 7.31
N SER A 310 4.44 17.25 6.96
CA SER A 310 4.95 18.63 7.03
C SER A 310 4.46 19.51 5.88
N THR A 311 3.79 18.94 4.87
CA THR A 311 3.28 19.69 3.73
C THR A 311 1.92 20.30 4.03
N PRO A 312 1.68 21.57 3.64
CA PRO A 312 0.43 22.27 3.94
C PRO A 312 -0.79 21.69 3.19
N GLY A 313 -0.55 20.97 2.09
CA GLY A 313 -1.59 20.36 1.26
C GLY A 313 -1.61 18.84 1.31
N CYS A 314 -2.78 18.25 1.07
CA CYS A 314 -2.95 16.80 0.98
C CYS A 314 -2.36 16.23 -0.32
N ILE A 315 -1.37 15.34 -0.23
CA ILE A 315 -0.75 14.68 -1.38
C ILE A 315 -1.69 13.71 -2.13
N ILE A 316 -2.81 13.31 -1.51
CA ILE A 316 -3.77 12.38 -2.13
C ILE A 316 -4.71 13.14 -3.06
N CYS A 317 -5.39 14.18 -2.57
CA CYS A 317 -6.38 14.93 -3.35
C CYS A 317 -5.86 16.26 -3.92
N GLY A 318 -4.70 16.75 -3.48
CA GLY A 318 -4.11 18.02 -3.92
C GLY A 318 -4.83 19.30 -3.45
N MET A 319 -6.03 19.19 -2.87
CA MET A 319 -6.89 20.34 -2.56
C MET A 319 -7.13 20.55 -1.06
N GLY A 320 -7.22 19.47 -0.29
CA GLY A 320 -7.54 19.56 1.14
C GLY A 320 -6.36 19.99 2.00
N SER A 321 -6.66 20.59 3.14
CA SER A 321 -5.68 20.96 4.15
C SER A 321 -5.49 19.82 5.15
N ILE A 322 -4.28 19.71 5.67
CA ILE A 322 -3.92 18.69 6.65
C ILE A 322 -4.12 19.26 8.06
N LYS A 323 -4.89 18.55 8.89
CA LYS A 323 -5.17 18.91 10.28
C LYS A 323 -4.78 17.77 11.21
N ARG A 324 -4.26 18.10 12.40
CA ARG A 324 -3.94 17.09 13.41
C ARG A 324 -5.23 16.51 13.99
N SER A 325 -5.32 15.19 14.13
CA SER A 325 -6.51 14.51 14.67
C SER A 325 -6.90 15.03 16.07
N ASP A 326 -5.91 15.35 16.90
CA ASP A 326 -6.15 15.82 18.26
C ASP A 326 -6.65 17.27 18.35
N SER A 327 -6.45 18.10 17.30
CA SER A 327 -6.93 19.49 17.31
C SER A 327 -8.40 19.63 16.95
N GLN A 328 -9.08 18.52 16.63
CA GLN A 328 -10.51 18.46 16.40
C GLN A 328 -11.32 18.24 17.68
N ALA A 329 -10.65 17.87 18.78
CA ALA A 329 -11.22 17.97 20.11
C ALA A 329 -11.21 19.45 20.52
N GLY A 330 -12.38 20.08 20.55
CA GLY A 330 -12.55 21.40 21.15
C GLY A 330 -12.05 21.41 22.60
N PRO A 331 -11.81 22.59 23.20
CA PRO A 331 -11.33 22.69 24.57
C PRO A 331 -12.23 21.86 25.48
N ILE A 332 -11.67 20.80 26.05
CA ILE A 332 -12.34 20.02 27.09
C ILE A 332 -12.48 20.98 28.26
N PRO A 333 -13.70 21.30 28.73
CA PRO A 333 -13.88 22.16 29.88
C PRO A 333 -13.07 21.59 31.04
N SER A 334 -12.14 22.38 31.56
CA SER A 334 -11.39 22.00 32.75
C SER A 334 -12.40 21.75 33.87
N PRO A 335 -12.33 20.63 34.60
CA PRO A 335 -13.13 20.45 35.80
C PRO A 335 -12.79 21.48 36.89
N PHE A 336 -11.75 22.29 36.70
CA PHE A 336 -11.31 23.33 37.62
C PHE A 336 -11.66 24.78 37.21
N GLY A 337 -12.34 24.99 36.08
CA GLY A 337 -12.73 26.33 35.61
C GLY A 337 -11.58 27.12 35.01
#